data_AF-A0A959URB5-F1
#
_entry.id   AF-A0A959URB5-F1
#
_cell.length_a   1.000
_cell.length_b   1.000
_cell.length_c   1.000
_cell.angle_alpha   90.00
_cell.angle_beta   90.00
_cell.angle_gamma   90.00
#
_symmetry.space_group_name_H-M   'P 1'
#
loop_
_entity.id
_entity.type
_entity.pdbx_description
1 polymer ?
#
loop_
_entity_poly.entity_id
_entity_poly.type
_entity_poly.pdbx_seq_one_letter_code
_entity_poly.pdbx_strand_id
1 'polypeptide(L)'
;DMDFLGKPFGPMPALLAVAEYVTKVHAICMRCGALANFSHRKHGSTDLIHLGETESYEPLCRACFEEAKAVKQGAAAQREARD
;
A
#
# COMPACT_ATOMS: atom_id res chain seq x y z
N ASP A 1 -6.71 6.60 0.79
CA ASP A 1 -7.65 6.08 1.81
C ASP A 1 -7.02 5.01 2.69
N MET A 2 -6.10 4.22 2.14
CA MET A 2 -5.34 3.20 2.85
C MET A 2 -3.87 3.61 3.08
N ASP A 3 -3.23 3.01 4.08
CA ASP A 3 -1.79 3.06 4.33
C ASP A 3 -1.01 2.05 3.45
N PHE A 4 0.31 2.01 3.62
CA PHE A 4 1.18 1.13 2.83
C PHE A 4 1.00 -0.37 3.12
N LEU A 5 0.31 -0.72 4.21
CA LEU A 5 -0.06 -2.09 4.59
C LEU A 5 -1.43 -2.48 4.04
N GLY A 6 -2.13 -1.56 3.36
CA GLY A 6 -3.49 -1.75 2.86
C GLY A 6 -4.55 -1.63 3.95
N LYS A 7 -4.23 -1.04 5.11
CA LYS A 7 -5.18 -0.76 6.18
C LYS A 7 -5.74 0.65 6.02
N PRO A 8 -6.94 0.96 6.51
CA PRO A 8 -7.45 2.32 6.42
C PRO A 8 -6.55 3.33 7.14
N PHE A 9 -6.31 4.47 6.49
CA PHE A 9 -5.39 5.48 7.01
C PHE A 9 -6.10 6.42 7.98
N GLY A 10 -5.79 6.30 9.27
CA GLY A 10 -6.25 7.23 10.31
C GLY A 10 -7.78 7.46 10.28
N PRO A 11 -8.26 8.72 10.19
CA PRO A 11 -9.69 9.04 10.26
C PRO A 11 -10.47 8.73 8.97
N MET A 12 -9.82 8.27 7.90
CA MET A 12 -10.46 8.09 6.59
C MET A 12 -11.75 7.24 6.62
N PRO A 13 -11.84 6.11 7.34
CA PRO A 13 -13.09 5.34 7.45
C PRO A 13 -14.26 6.15 8.00
N ALA A 14 -14.02 6.97 9.02
CA ALA A 14 -15.07 7.77 9.65
C ALA A 14 -15.56 8.86 8.69
N LEU A 15 -14.65 9.51 7.97
CA LEU A 15 -14.99 10.52 6.96
C LEU A 15 -15.81 9.90 5.81
N LEU A 16 -15.45 8.69 5.37
CA LEU A 16 -16.19 8.00 4.32
C LEU A 16 -17.61 7.61 4.75
N ALA A 17 -17.85 7.33 6.04
CA ALA A 17 -19.16 6.94 6.54
C ALA A 17 -20.17 8.09 6.61
N VAL A 18 -19.68 9.33 6.75
CA VAL A 18 -20.53 10.53 6.91
C VAL A 18 -20.59 11.40 5.65
N ALA A 19 -19.82 11.08 4.60
CA ALA A 19 -19.79 11.88 3.39
C ALA A 19 -21.03 11.65 2.51
N GLU A 20 -21.65 12.73 2.03
CA GLU A 20 -22.74 12.67 1.05
C GLU A 20 -22.27 12.22 -0.34
N TYR A 21 -21.02 12.53 -0.70
CA TYR A 21 -20.42 12.15 -1.98
C TYR A 21 -18.98 11.67 -1.79
N VAL A 22 -18.65 10.53 -2.40
CA VAL A 22 -17.31 9.95 -2.38
C VAL A 22 -16.85 9.68 -3.80
N THR A 23 -15.72 10.28 -4.20
CA THR A 23 -15.01 9.92 -5.43
C THR A 23 -13.68 9.27 -5.07
N LYS A 24 -13.56 7.97 -5.37
CA LYS A 24 -12.31 7.24 -5.18
C LYS A 24 -11.52 7.23 -6.48
N VAL A 25 -10.45 8.03 -6.51
CA VAL A 25 -9.52 8.07 -7.64
C VAL A 25 -8.63 6.84 -7.67
N HIS A 26 -8.18 6.47 -8.86
CA HIS A 26 -7.30 5.33 -9.10
C HIS A 26 -6.09 5.75 -9.93
N ALA A 27 -4.96 5.09 -9.69
CA ALA A 27 -3.75 5.22 -10.50
C ALA A 27 -3.66 4.09 -11.54
N ILE A 28 -2.55 4.03 -12.27
CA ILE A 28 -2.20 2.89 -13.12
C ILE A 28 -1.18 2.02 -12.40
N CYS A 29 -1.42 0.71 -12.37
CA CYS A 29 -0.55 -0.26 -11.73
C CYS A 29 0.78 -0.33 -12.48
N MET A 30 1.88 -0.03 -11.79
CA MET A 30 3.22 -0.03 -12.39
C MET A 30 3.73 -1.43 -12.78
N ARG A 31 3.06 -2.51 -12.34
CA ARG A 31 3.45 -3.88 -12.67
C ARG A 31 2.67 -4.48 -13.84
N CYS A 32 1.39 -4.16 -13.97
CA CYS A 32 0.52 -4.82 -14.95
C CYS A 32 -0.39 -3.89 -15.77
N GLY A 33 -0.34 -2.56 -15.54
CA GLY A 33 -1.14 -1.58 -16.27
C GLY A 33 -2.63 -1.51 -15.89
N ALA A 34 -3.13 -2.40 -15.04
CA ALA A 34 -4.51 -2.33 -14.52
C ALA A 34 -4.73 -1.14 -13.58
N LEU A 35 -5.99 -0.85 -13.21
CA LEU A 35 -6.30 0.19 -12.22
C LEU A 35 -5.69 -0.15 -10.85
N ALA A 36 -4.94 0.80 -10.29
CA ALA A 36 -4.27 0.68 -9.01
C ALA A 36 -5.03 1.40 -7.89
N ASN A 37 -5.09 0.74 -6.74
CA ASN A 37 -5.81 1.20 -5.55
C ASN A 37 -4.95 1.18 -4.28
N PHE A 38 -3.71 0.66 -4.36
CA PHE A 38 -2.83 0.49 -3.22
C PHE A 38 -1.51 1.21 -3.47
N SER A 39 -0.99 1.88 -2.45
CA SER A 39 0.35 2.45 -2.45
C SER A 39 1.31 1.47 -1.78
N HIS A 40 2.00 0.65 -2.57
CA HIS A 40 2.99 -0.27 -2.03
C HIS A 40 4.29 0.46 -1.73
N ARG A 41 4.73 0.45 -0.46
CA ARG A 41 6.06 0.97 -0.11
C ARG A 41 7.11 -0.04 -0.56
N LYS A 42 8.02 0.35 -1.44
CA LYS A 42 9.09 -0.52 -1.97
C LYS A 42 10.17 -0.78 -0.91
N HIS A 43 10.64 0.28 -0.28
CA HIS A 43 11.75 0.28 0.68
C HIS A 43 11.54 1.41 1.70
N GLY A 44 12.25 1.37 2.82
CA GLY A 44 12.18 2.39 3.86
C GLY A 44 11.76 1.84 5.22
N SER A 45 11.46 2.73 6.15
CA SER A 45 11.08 2.35 7.51
C SER A 45 9.71 1.66 7.55
N THR A 46 9.44 1.02 8.68
CA THR A 46 8.13 0.46 9.02
C THR A 46 7.18 1.51 9.61
N ASP A 47 7.62 2.76 9.71
CA ASP A 47 6.84 3.85 10.29
C ASP A 47 5.60 4.13 9.45
N LEU A 48 4.48 4.40 10.12
CA LEU A 48 3.24 4.71 9.42
C LEU A 48 3.41 5.96 8.54
N ILE A 49 4.06 7.00 9.07
CA ILE A 49 4.32 8.26 8.37
C ILE A 49 5.75 8.23 7.83
N HIS A 50 5.87 8.24 6.50
CA HIS A 50 7.15 8.30 5.82
C HIS A 50 7.01 9.11 4.53
N LEU A 51 7.77 10.21 4.45
CA LEU A 51 7.80 11.09 3.28
C LEU A 51 8.65 10.47 2.18
N GLY A 52 8.09 10.37 0.98
CA GLY A 52 8.77 9.84 -0.19
C GLY A 52 7.83 9.84 -1.39
N GLU A 53 8.42 9.66 -2.57
CA GLU A 53 7.71 9.72 -3.86
C GLU A 53 7.80 8.37 -4.59
N THR A 54 7.98 8.39 -5.92
CA THR A 54 8.11 7.20 -6.78
C THR A 54 9.28 6.30 -6.41
N GLU A 55 10.31 6.84 -5.74
CA GLU A 55 11.40 6.02 -5.21
C GLU A 55 10.97 5.20 -3.98
N SER A 56 10.06 5.71 -3.16
CA SER A 56 9.61 5.03 -1.95
C SER A 56 8.35 4.19 -2.17
N TYR A 57 7.49 4.57 -3.11
CA TYR A 57 6.19 3.95 -3.33
C TYR A 57 5.92 3.63 -4.80
N GLU A 58 5.18 2.55 -5.04
CA GLU A 58 4.62 2.20 -6.34
C GLU A 58 3.09 1.97 -6.22
N PRO A 59 2.27 2.51 -7.13
CA PRO A 59 0.84 2.21 -7.18
C PRO A 59 0.60 0.81 -7.75
N LEU A 60 -0.11 -0.03 -7.01
CA LEU A 60 -0.42 -1.41 -7.40
C LEU A 60 -1.92 -1.68 -7.44
N CYS A 61 -2.31 -2.56 -8.37
CA CYS A 61 -3.61 -3.22 -8.32
C CYS A 61 -3.64 -4.24 -7.17
N ARG A 62 -4.83 -4.76 -6.84
CA ARG A 62 -5.01 -5.71 -5.73
C ARG A 62 -4.11 -6.94 -5.87
N ALA A 63 -4.09 -7.57 -7.04
CA ALA A 63 -3.32 -8.79 -7.27
C ALA A 63 -1.82 -8.56 -7.04
N CYS A 64 -1.27 -7.53 -7.69
CA CYS A 64 0.14 -7.17 -7.55
C CYS A 64 0.51 -6.73 -6.12
N PHE A 65 -0.42 -6.08 -5.39
CA PHE A 65 -0.20 -5.67 -4.01
C PHE A 65 -0.09 -6.87 -3.06
N GLU A 66 -1.02 -7.84 -3.15
CA GLU A 66 -0.97 -9.04 -2.32
C GLU A 66 0.26 -9.90 -2.63
N GLU A 67 0.65 -10.01 -3.89
CA GLU A 67 1.89 -10.68 -4.30
C GLU A 67 3.12 -10.00 -3.66
N ALA A 68 3.23 -8.67 -3.80
CA ALA A 68 4.33 -7.90 -3.22
C ALA A 68 4.39 -8.01 -1.69
N LYS A 69 3.22 -8.06 -1.04
CA LYS A 69 3.09 -8.24 0.42
C LYS A 69 3.55 -9.63 0.86
N ALA A 70 3.14 -10.68 0.15
CA ALA A 70 3.56 -12.06 0.43
C ALA A 70 5.08 -12.21 0.32
N VAL A 71 5.70 -11.63 -0.72
CA VAL A 71 7.16 -11.62 -0.91
C VAL A 71 7.86 -10.94 0.27
N LYS A 72 7.37 -9.78 0.74
CA LYS A 72 7.95 -9.08 1.89
C LYS A 72 7.85 -9.86 3.20
N GLN A 73 6.71 -10.51 3.44
CA GLN A 73 6.50 -11.32 4.64
C GLN A 73 7.41 -12.55 4.63
N GLY A 74 7.56 -13.22 3.48
CA GLY A 74 8.49 -14.33 3.33
C GLY A 74 9.95 -13.91 3.54
N ALA A 75 10.36 -12.77 3.00
CA ALA A 75 11.72 -12.24 3.18
C ALA A 75 12.01 -11.82 4.63
N ALA A 76 11.04 -11.27 5.35
CA ALA A 76 11.18 -10.93 6.78
C ALA A 76 11.35 -12.19 7.64
N ALA A 77 10.49 -13.19 7.45
CA ALA A 77 10.55 -14.46 8.18
C ALA A 77 11.86 -15.22 7.95
N GLN A 78 12.44 -15.14 6.75
CA GLN A 78 13.72 -15.77 6.43
C GLN A 78 14.92 -15.07 7.08
N ARG A 79 14.83 -13.76 7.37
CA ARG A 79 15.91 -13.03 8.08
C ARG A 79 15.89 -13.38 9.56
N GLU A 80 14.71 -13.36 10.18
CA GLU A 80 14.53 -13.72 11.59
C GLU A 80 14.91 -15.17 11.90
N ALA A 81 14.76 -16.10 10.96
CA ALA A 81 15.16 -17.50 11.13
C ALA A 81 16.67 -17.76 10.96
N ARG A 82 17.44 -16.75 10.53
CA ARG A 82 18.88 -16.87 10.24
C ARG A 82 19.76 -16.20 11.29
N ASP A 83 19.14 -15.43 12.19
CA ASP A 83 19.71 -14.86 13.41
C ASP A 83 19.44 -15.81 14.60
#